data_AF-A0A8C5D0R5-F1
#
_entry.id   AF-A0A8C5D0R5-F1
#
_cell.length_a   1.000
_cell.length_b   1.000
_cell.length_c   1.000
_cell.angle_alpha   90.00
_cell.angle_beta   90.00
_cell.angle_gamma   90.00
#
_symmetry.space_group_name_H-M   'P 1'
#
loop_
_entity.id
_entity.type
_entity.pdbx_description
1 polymer ?
#
loop_
_entity_poly.entity_id
_entity_poly.type
_entity_poly.pdbx_seq_one_letter_code
_entity_poly.pdbx_strand_id
1 'polypeptide(L)'
;MTPLMFKDAFWSSDFTCHAGYDAVIQRLRDGRQMCKDVEELLKMRALAEEKYGKELVAIARKAGGLSEISTLRASFEMLKSQLQNIGHSHLQLSDTLKEEVKKIENFRERQREQRRKFESIMEKTQKKKISSFKRSMESKRNYELRCKEADDVEQGVEKAAASSKVAEKYRHRISHCKQALLEGEKLYFKSIVHLETVRQEWEETHRSACEVFQQMEGDRISMLRCALWDHCNHFSMQCVKDDESYEEVRKVLEQCDITTDINCFILKKSTGSRPPEPISFESYNRTVKLRESNGQAHLERQNWTRRSSTLMGSSLTVESPQTSHSRLTSAGDIETSDTGYSHLPCHQQETLSTPSAEEDLYVVCYQYNAQEADELTVSKGDMARVLERGDDGWWTVESNGLTGVVPGNYLTKA
;
A
#
# COMPACT_ATOMS: atom_id res chain seq x y z
N MET A 1 -2.40 32.13 15.82
CA MET A 1 -3.63 32.53 15.08
C MET A 1 -4.84 32.07 15.87
N THR A 2 -5.90 32.87 15.94
CA THR A 2 -7.18 32.47 16.53
C THR A 2 -7.88 31.44 15.64
N PRO A 3 -8.48 30.37 16.19
CA PRO A 3 -9.16 29.36 15.40
C PRO A 3 -10.38 29.96 14.70
N LEU A 4 -10.50 29.71 13.40
CA LEU A 4 -11.68 30.08 12.62
C LEU A 4 -12.83 29.12 12.93
N MET A 5 -14.04 29.65 13.01
CA MET A 5 -15.22 28.86 13.35
C MET A 5 -16.24 28.88 12.22
N PHE A 6 -16.88 27.74 11.96
CA PHE A 6 -17.92 27.61 10.94
C PHE A 6 -19.07 28.58 11.20
N LYS A 7 -19.44 28.71 12.48
CA LYS A 7 -20.51 29.60 12.92
C LYS A 7 -20.27 31.09 12.64
N ASP A 8 -19.04 31.48 12.34
CA ASP A 8 -18.67 32.89 12.11
C ASP A 8 -18.43 33.18 10.62
N ALA A 9 -18.30 32.15 9.78
CA ALA A 9 -17.91 32.28 8.37
C ALA A 9 -18.98 31.85 7.36
N PHE A 10 -19.89 30.94 7.71
CA PHE A 10 -20.88 30.38 6.77
C PHE A 10 -22.24 31.09 6.84
N TRP A 11 -22.23 32.40 6.58
CA TRP A 11 -23.44 33.24 6.51
C TRP A 11 -23.79 33.62 5.06
N SER A 12 -24.97 34.20 4.86
CA SER A 12 -25.39 34.77 3.58
C SER A 12 -26.09 36.10 3.81
N SER A 13 -25.79 37.11 2.99
CA SER A 13 -26.33 38.47 3.13
C SER A 13 -27.79 38.58 2.67
N ASP A 14 -28.20 37.77 1.69
CA ASP A 14 -29.60 37.65 1.30
C ASP A 14 -30.39 36.82 2.32
N PHE A 15 -31.51 37.37 2.81
CA PHE A 15 -32.37 36.77 3.83
C PHE A 15 -32.89 35.39 3.43
N THR A 16 -33.17 35.21 2.13
CA THR A 16 -33.69 33.94 1.60
C THR A 16 -32.61 32.94 1.20
N CYS A 17 -31.36 33.38 1.13
CA CYS A 17 -30.23 32.54 0.73
C CYS A 17 -29.82 31.59 1.87
N HIS A 18 -29.35 30.40 1.47
CA HIS A 18 -28.93 29.32 2.37
C HIS A 18 -27.55 28.72 1.99
N ALA A 19 -26.82 29.38 1.08
CA ALA A 19 -25.62 28.85 0.45
C ALA A 19 -24.50 28.52 1.45
N GLY A 20 -24.35 29.32 2.52
CA GLY A 20 -23.36 29.06 3.57
C GLY A 20 -23.58 27.71 4.26
N TYR A 21 -24.83 27.38 4.60
CA TYR A 21 -25.17 26.08 5.17
C TYR A 21 -24.96 24.95 4.15
N ASP A 22 -25.39 25.15 2.90
CA ASP A 22 -25.27 24.15 1.85
C ASP A 22 -23.80 23.77 1.59
N ALA A 23 -22.88 24.75 1.67
CA ALA A 23 -21.44 24.52 1.59
C ALA A 23 -20.91 23.64 2.74
N VAL A 24 -21.36 23.88 3.98
CA VAL A 24 -20.99 23.05 5.14
C VAL A 24 -21.50 21.62 5.00
N ILE A 25 -22.75 21.45 4.56
CA ILE A 25 -23.33 20.13 4.32
C ILE A 25 -22.59 19.39 3.22
N GLN A 26 -22.23 20.08 2.13
CA GLN A 26 -21.43 19.48 1.07
C GLN A 26 -20.08 18.99 1.61
N ARG A 27 -19.38 19.80 2.41
CA ARG A 27 -18.12 19.39 3.03
C ARG A 27 -18.26 18.12 3.88
N LEU A 28 -19.34 17.98 4.66
CA LEU A 28 -19.59 16.77 5.45
C LEU A 28 -19.94 15.54 4.59
N ARG A 29 -20.55 15.74 3.42
CA ARG A 29 -20.79 14.66 2.45
C ARG A 29 -19.48 14.20 1.83
N ASP A 30 -18.62 15.14 1.44
CA ASP A 30 -17.28 14.84 0.92
C ASP A 30 -16.42 14.13 1.98
N GLY A 31 -16.49 14.58 3.24
CA GLY A 31 -15.83 13.91 4.36
C GLY A 31 -16.31 12.47 4.55
N ARG A 32 -17.61 12.21 4.42
CA ARG A 32 -18.16 10.84 4.45
C ARG A 32 -17.65 9.98 3.30
N GLN A 33 -17.55 10.55 2.09
CA GLN A 33 -17.02 9.85 0.93
C GLN A 33 -15.55 9.49 1.16
N MET A 34 -14.74 10.41 1.68
CA MET A 34 -13.34 10.13 2.04
C MET A 34 -13.20 8.96 3.02
N CYS A 35 -14.08 8.86 4.04
CA CYS A 35 -14.07 7.70 4.94
C CYS A 35 -14.34 6.39 4.19
N LYS A 36 -15.23 6.39 3.20
CA LYS A 36 -15.50 5.22 2.35
C LYS A 36 -14.30 4.87 1.47
N ASP A 37 -13.62 5.87 0.93
CA ASP A 37 -12.45 5.63 0.07
C ASP A 37 -11.29 5.00 0.87
N VAL A 38 -11.04 5.48 2.11
CA VAL A 38 -10.04 4.88 3.02
C VAL A 38 -10.44 3.47 3.45
N GLU A 39 -11.72 3.25 3.78
CA GLU A 39 -12.27 1.93 4.11
C GLU A 39 -12.04 0.92 2.97
N GLU A 40 -12.32 1.32 1.73
CA GLU A 40 -12.13 0.48 0.55
C GLU A 40 -10.65 0.16 0.31
N LEU A 41 -9.77 1.15 0.46
CA LEU A 41 -8.31 0.96 0.39
C LEU A 41 -7.84 -0.09 1.41
N LEU A 42 -8.20 0.08 2.69
CA LEU A 42 -7.79 -0.84 3.75
C LEU A 42 -8.36 -2.24 3.54
N LYS A 43 -9.59 -2.35 3.03
CA LYS A 43 -10.22 -3.62 2.68
C LYS A 43 -9.48 -4.35 1.56
N MET A 44 -9.11 -3.64 0.49
CA MET A 44 -8.29 -4.22 -0.59
C MET A 44 -6.93 -4.66 -0.07
N ARG A 45 -6.29 -3.87 0.80
CA ARG A 45 -5.00 -4.25 1.40
C ARG A 45 -5.12 -5.49 2.28
N ALA A 46 -6.15 -5.58 3.12
CA ALA A 46 -6.40 -6.76 3.95
C ALA A 46 -6.57 -8.03 3.11
N LEU A 47 -7.29 -7.97 1.98
CA LEU A 47 -7.46 -9.11 1.07
C LEU A 47 -6.14 -9.53 0.40
N ALA A 48 -5.27 -8.57 0.07
CA ALA A 48 -3.94 -8.86 -0.47
C ALA A 48 -3.07 -9.60 0.56
N GLU A 49 -3.05 -9.12 1.80
CA GLU A 49 -2.35 -9.79 2.91
C GLU A 49 -2.90 -11.19 3.18
N GLU A 50 -4.22 -11.35 3.16
CA GLU A 50 -4.87 -12.65 3.35
C GLU A 50 -4.42 -13.65 2.27
N LYS A 51 -4.41 -13.22 1.01
CA LYS A 51 -3.97 -14.07 -0.11
C LYS A 51 -2.50 -14.43 0.06
N TYR A 52 -1.64 -13.47 0.35
CA TYR A 52 -0.21 -13.70 0.55
C TYR A 52 0.05 -14.70 1.68
N GLY A 53 -0.56 -14.49 2.84
CA GLY A 53 -0.42 -15.40 3.99
C GLY A 53 -0.88 -16.84 3.69
N LYS A 54 -2.01 -17.01 2.97
CA LYS A 54 -2.48 -18.35 2.54
C LYS A 54 -1.48 -19.04 1.61
N GLU A 55 -0.93 -18.32 0.64
CA GLU A 55 0.03 -18.88 -0.31
C GLU A 55 1.33 -19.28 0.40
N LEU A 56 1.85 -18.46 1.32
CA LEU A 56 3.03 -18.82 2.12
C LEU A 56 2.84 -20.11 2.91
N VAL A 57 1.70 -20.24 3.62
CA VAL A 57 1.36 -21.47 4.35
C VAL A 57 1.24 -22.67 3.40
N ALA A 58 0.67 -22.49 2.21
CA ALA A 58 0.54 -23.54 1.22
C ALA A 58 1.90 -23.98 0.67
N ILE A 59 2.82 -23.04 0.40
CA ILE A 59 4.18 -23.31 -0.04
C ILE A 59 4.92 -24.12 1.02
N ALA A 60 4.91 -23.68 2.28
CA ALA A 60 5.58 -24.38 3.38
C ALA A 60 5.09 -25.84 3.54
N ARG A 61 3.77 -26.08 3.40
CA ARG A 61 3.18 -27.42 3.49
C ARG A 61 3.50 -28.32 2.30
N LYS A 62 3.62 -27.76 1.10
CA LYS A 62 3.94 -28.50 -0.14
C LYS A 62 5.44 -28.72 -0.32
N ALA A 63 6.28 -27.95 0.37
CA ALA A 63 7.72 -28.09 0.33
C ALA A 63 8.14 -29.49 0.79
N GLY A 64 8.99 -30.15 -0.01
CA GLY A 64 9.47 -31.51 0.22
C GLY A 64 10.50 -31.60 1.36
N GLY A 65 11.65 -32.21 1.08
CA GLY A 65 12.78 -32.32 2.02
C GLY A 65 12.81 -33.56 2.90
N LEU A 66 11.85 -34.49 2.73
CA LEU A 66 11.78 -35.71 3.54
C LEU A 66 12.98 -36.66 3.33
N SER A 67 13.63 -36.58 2.17
CA SER A 67 14.82 -37.36 1.82
C SER A 67 16.08 -36.87 2.52
N GLU A 68 16.12 -35.60 2.90
CA GLU A 68 17.30 -35.02 3.53
C GLU A 68 17.45 -35.55 4.96
N ILE A 69 18.69 -35.56 5.46
CA ILE A 69 19.04 -36.09 6.77
C ILE A 69 19.77 -35.08 7.64
N SER A 70 19.87 -35.40 8.93
CA SER A 70 20.80 -34.77 9.86
C SER A 70 20.64 -33.23 9.97
N THR A 71 21.73 -32.47 10.00
CA THR A 71 21.74 -31.04 10.35
C THR A 71 21.22 -30.17 9.19
N LEU A 72 21.46 -30.55 7.93
CA LEU A 72 20.88 -29.86 6.78
C LEU A 72 19.36 -30.04 6.73
N ARG A 73 18.85 -31.25 7.03
CA ARG A 73 17.41 -31.48 7.16
C ARG A 73 16.79 -30.59 8.24
N ALA A 74 17.43 -30.49 9.40
CA ALA A 74 16.94 -29.66 10.50
C ALA A 74 16.84 -28.18 10.06
N SER A 75 17.84 -27.68 9.35
CA SER A 75 17.87 -26.33 8.79
C SER A 75 16.74 -26.10 7.78
N PHE A 76 16.50 -27.05 6.87
CA PHE A 76 15.44 -26.94 5.88
C PHE A 76 14.04 -27.00 6.51
N GLU A 77 13.83 -27.85 7.52
CA GLU A 77 12.56 -27.88 8.26
C GLU A 77 12.34 -26.59 9.08
N MET A 78 13.40 -25.97 9.62
CA MET A 78 13.30 -24.67 10.26
C MET A 78 12.83 -23.59 9.27
N LEU A 79 13.41 -23.53 8.07
CA LEU A 79 12.96 -22.61 7.03
C LEU A 79 11.48 -22.81 6.68
N LYS A 80 11.04 -24.05 6.50
CA LYS A 80 9.62 -24.37 6.23
C LYS A 80 8.71 -23.91 7.38
N SER A 81 9.12 -24.17 8.61
CA SER A 81 8.39 -23.76 9.82
C SER A 81 8.25 -22.23 9.88
N GLN A 82 9.34 -21.49 9.70
CA GLN A 82 9.31 -20.02 9.73
C GLN A 82 8.50 -19.43 8.57
N LEU A 83 8.60 -20.00 7.37
CA LEU A 83 7.76 -19.59 6.24
C LEU A 83 6.26 -19.76 6.54
N GLN A 84 5.90 -20.84 7.23
CA GLN A 84 4.53 -21.06 7.69
C GLN A 84 4.11 -20.03 8.77
N ASN A 85 4.99 -19.72 9.72
CA ASN A 85 4.73 -18.74 10.78
C ASN A 85 4.55 -17.32 10.25
N ILE A 86 5.39 -16.92 9.28
CA ILE A 86 5.24 -15.65 8.54
C ILE A 86 3.87 -15.64 7.86
N GLY A 87 3.51 -16.70 7.13
CA GLY A 87 2.20 -16.83 6.50
C GLY A 87 1.03 -16.66 7.50
N HIS A 88 1.11 -17.27 8.67
CA HIS A 88 0.13 -17.08 9.74
C HIS A 88 0.09 -15.65 10.30
N SER A 89 1.25 -14.99 10.42
CA SER A 89 1.34 -13.59 10.88
C SER A 89 0.68 -12.63 9.89
N HIS A 90 0.87 -12.82 8.58
CA HIS A 90 0.17 -12.04 7.55
C HIS A 90 -1.34 -12.27 7.54
N LEU A 91 -1.81 -13.49 7.85
CA LEU A 91 -3.25 -13.76 8.02
C LEU A 91 -3.82 -12.98 9.21
N GLN A 92 -3.12 -12.96 10.34
CA GLN A 92 -3.51 -12.18 11.51
C GLN A 92 -3.49 -10.67 11.23
N LEU A 93 -2.51 -10.18 10.46
CA LEU A 93 -2.46 -8.79 10.01
C LEU A 93 -3.68 -8.45 9.15
N SER A 94 -4.04 -9.31 8.19
CA SER A 94 -5.26 -9.18 7.39
C SER A 94 -6.50 -9.01 8.29
N ASP A 95 -6.64 -9.85 9.31
CA ASP A 95 -7.80 -9.80 10.20
C ASP A 95 -7.82 -8.53 11.07
N THR A 96 -6.65 -8.07 11.51
CA THR A 96 -6.49 -6.79 12.21
C THR A 96 -6.93 -5.63 11.32
N LEU A 97 -6.51 -5.61 10.04
CA LEU A 97 -6.92 -4.60 9.07
C LEU A 97 -8.45 -4.64 8.82
N LYS A 98 -9.07 -5.83 8.78
CA LYS A 98 -10.53 -5.96 8.66
C LYS A 98 -11.27 -5.36 9.87
N GLU A 99 -10.71 -5.45 11.08
CA GLU A 99 -11.27 -4.79 12.25
C GLU A 99 -11.15 -3.26 12.18
N GLU A 100 -10.02 -2.73 11.67
CA GLU A 100 -9.88 -1.29 11.42
C GLU A 100 -10.91 -0.79 10.38
N VAL A 101 -11.14 -1.54 9.31
CA VAL A 101 -12.20 -1.26 8.31
C VAL A 101 -13.57 -1.14 9.00
N LYS A 102 -13.93 -2.09 9.88
CA LYS A 102 -15.20 -2.05 10.63
C LYS A 102 -15.30 -0.83 11.54
N LYS A 103 -14.21 -0.38 12.16
CA LYS A 103 -14.21 0.84 12.99
C LYS A 103 -14.54 2.07 12.15
N ILE A 104 -13.98 2.18 10.94
CA ILE A 104 -14.27 3.27 10.00
C ILE A 104 -15.74 3.22 9.53
N GLU A 105 -16.25 2.03 9.18
CA GLU A 105 -17.65 1.83 8.79
C GLU A 105 -18.61 2.32 9.89
N ASN A 106 -18.38 1.87 11.12
CA ASN A 106 -19.18 2.23 12.28
C ASN A 106 -19.12 3.73 12.60
N PHE A 107 -17.96 4.36 12.43
CA PHE A 107 -17.82 5.81 12.58
C PHE A 107 -18.59 6.57 11.49
N ARG A 108 -18.45 6.15 10.23
CA ARG A 108 -19.11 6.75 9.06
C ARG A 108 -20.63 6.75 9.19
N GLU A 109 -21.22 5.64 9.65
CA GLU A 109 -22.67 5.54 9.82
C GLU A 109 -23.18 6.35 11.02
N ARG A 110 -22.42 6.39 12.13
CA ARG A 110 -22.74 7.27 13.27
C ARG A 110 -22.76 8.75 12.87
N GLN A 111 -21.74 9.22 12.14
CA GLN A 111 -21.71 10.60 11.65
C GLN A 111 -22.86 10.91 10.69
N ARG A 112 -23.21 9.97 9.79
CA ARG A 112 -24.35 10.13 8.88
C ARG A 112 -25.65 10.34 9.65
N GLU A 113 -25.90 9.54 10.68
CA GLU A 113 -27.11 9.62 11.49
C GLU A 113 -27.17 10.94 12.28
N GLN A 114 -26.06 11.35 12.89
CA GLN A 114 -25.98 12.62 13.59
C GLN A 114 -26.23 13.81 12.64
N ARG A 115 -25.59 13.83 11.47
CA ARG A 115 -25.80 14.89 10.47
C ARG A 115 -27.26 15.00 10.05
N ARG A 116 -27.93 13.87 9.77
CA ARG A 116 -29.34 13.84 9.34
C ARG A 116 -30.29 14.46 10.36
N LYS A 117 -30.02 14.32 11.66
CA LYS A 117 -30.82 14.95 12.72
C LYS A 117 -30.77 16.47 12.62
N PHE A 118 -29.58 17.04 12.47
CA PHE A 118 -29.41 18.49 12.32
C PHE A 118 -29.90 19.00 10.95
N GLU A 119 -29.74 18.22 9.87
CA GLU A 119 -30.33 18.52 8.56
C GLU A 119 -31.86 18.69 8.66
N SER A 120 -32.55 17.76 9.32
CA SER A 120 -34.01 17.86 9.49
C SER A 120 -34.46 19.08 10.30
N ILE A 121 -33.72 19.42 11.36
CA ILE A 121 -34.00 20.60 12.19
C ILE A 121 -33.81 21.87 11.36
N MET A 122 -32.68 21.98 10.66
CA MET A 122 -32.35 23.17 9.88
C MET A 122 -33.33 23.39 8.73
N GLU A 123 -33.72 22.34 8.00
CA GLU A 123 -34.72 22.44 6.94
C GLU A 123 -36.06 23.00 7.45
N LYS A 124 -36.53 22.57 8.63
CA LYS A 124 -37.77 23.06 9.23
C LYS A 124 -37.65 24.54 9.61
N THR A 125 -36.56 24.91 10.26
CA THR A 125 -36.34 26.31 10.70
C THR A 125 -36.16 27.23 9.50
N GLN A 126 -35.44 26.81 8.45
CA GLN A 126 -35.29 27.58 7.20
C GLN A 126 -36.63 27.75 6.48
N LYS A 127 -37.46 26.70 6.38
CA LYS A 127 -38.82 26.81 5.81
C LYS A 127 -39.68 27.80 6.60
N LYS A 128 -39.62 27.78 7.94
CA LYS A 128 -40.33 28.73 8.82
C LYS A 128 -39.87 30.16 8.57
N LYS A 129 -38.56 30.40 8.49
CA LYS A 129 -37.95 31.71 8.18
C LYS A 129 -38.43 32.26 6.84
N ILE A 130 -38.33 31.47 5.76
CA ILE A 130 -38.76 31.89 4.41
C ILE A 130 -40.27 32.17 4.37
N SER A 131 -41.09 31.33 5.00
CA SER A 131 -42.55 31.54 5.05
C SER A 131 -42.91 32.83 5.80
N SER A 132 -42.28 33.09 6.95
CA SER A 132 -42.48 34.32 7.72
C SER A 132 -42.06 35.57 6.95
N PHE A 133 -40.95 35.49 6.21
CA PHE A 133 -40.47 36.57 5.35
C PHE A 133 -41.48 36.90 4.25
N LYS A 134 -42.00 35.89 3.52
CA LYS A 134 -43.00 36.09 2.47
C LYS A 134 -44.26 36.78 3.00
N ARG A 135 -44.78 36.34 4.15
CA ARG A 135 -45.95 36.98 4.81
C ARG A 135 -45.67 38.43 5.20
N SER A 136 -44.47 38.72 5.69
CA SER A 136 -44.07 40.08 6.08
C SER A 136 -43.93 41.01 4.88
N MET A 137 -43.41 40.50 3.77
CA MET A 137 -43.31 41.27 2.52
C MET A 137 -44.69 41.52 1.90
N GLU A 138 -45.65 40.61 2.07
CA GLU A 138 -47.03 40.80 1.65
C GLU A 138 -47.75 41.86 2.50
N SER A 139 -47.63 41.79 3.83
CA SER A 139 -48.21 42.81 4.71
C SER A 139 -47.60 44.20 4.50
N LYS A 140 -46.29 44.27 4.18
CA LYS A 140 -45.63 45.51 3.74
C LYS A 140 -46.29 46.11 2.49
N ARG A 141 -46.45 45.32 1.43
CA ARG A 141 -47.07 45.77 0.17
C ARG A 141 -48.51 46.22 0.37
N ASN A 142 -49.26 45.48 1.20
CA ASN A 142 -50.64 45.85 1.54
C ASN A 142 -50.69 47.18 2.31
N TYR A 143 -49.80 47.39 3.28
CA TYR A 143 -49.69 48.67 3.99
C TYR A 143 -49.32 49.82 3.05
N GLU A 144 -48.32 49.63 2.19
CA GLU A 144 -47.90 50.62 1.17
C GLU A 144 -49.06 51.00 0.22
N LEU A 145 -49.90 50.02 -0.16
CA LEU A 145 -51.10 50.27 -0.95
C LEU A 145 -52.11 51.14 -0.18
N ARG A 146 -52.36 50.85 1.11
CA ARG A 146 -53.25 51.65 1.95
C ARG A 146 -52.73 53.07 2.17
N CYS A 147 -51.41 53.27 2.25
CA CYS A 147 -50.82 54.62 2.30
C CYS A 147 -51.16 55.40 1.03
N LYS A 148 -50.95 54.81 -0.16
CA LYS A 148 -51.27 55.46 -1.43
C LYS A 148 -52.76 55.80 -1.56
N GLU A 149 -53.64 54.88 -1.15
CA GLU A 149 -55.09 55.14 -1.13
C GLU A 149 -55.46 56.30 -0.19
N ALA A 150 -54.77 56.45 0.94
CA ALA A 150 -54.96 57.56 1.87
C ALA A 150 -54.52 58.88 1.26
N ASP A 151 -53.32 58.93 0.66
CA ASP A 151 -52.78 60.11 -0.02
C ASP A 151 -53.71 60.56 -1.16
N ASP A 152 -54.23 59.63 -1.96
CA ASP A 152 -55.18 59.91 -3.05
C ASP A 152 -56.51 60.49 -2.52
N VAL A 153 -57.00 59.97 -1.39
CA VAL A 153 -58.23 60.49 -0.75
C VAL A 153 -57.99 61.88 -0.17
N GLU A 154 -56.85 62.15 0.45
CA GLU A 154 -56.49 63.47 0.99
C GLU A 154 -56.36 64.52 -0.13
N GLN A 155 -55.63 64.23 -1.21
CA GLN A 155 -55.56 65.10 -2.39
C GLN A 155 -56.92 65.31 -3.06
N GLY A 156 -57.76 64.27 -3.09
CA GLY A 156 -59.12 64.35 -3.61
C GLY A 156 -60.04 65.26 -2.78
N VAL A 157 -59.81 65.37 -1.47
CA VAL A 157 -60.51 66.28 -0.57
C VAL A 157 -60.08 67.72 -0.78
N GLU A 158 -58.78 67.98 -0.94
CA GLU A 158 -58.25 69.31 -1.25
C GLU A 158 -58.83 69.87 -2.57
N LYS A 159 -58.98 69.02 -3.58
CA LYS A 159 -59.60 69.39 -4.88
C LYS A 159 -61.13 69.56 -4.81
N ALA A 160 -61.81 68.90 -3.88
CA ALA A 160 -63.27 68.89 -3.75
C ALA A 160 -63.83 69.91 -2.74
N ALA A 161 -62.97 70.67 -2.06
CA ALA A 161 -63.32 71.70 -1.07
C ALA A 161 -64.18 72.87 -1.62
N ALA A 162 -64.54 72.86 -2.91
CA ALA A 162 -65.37 73.86 -3.57
C ALA A 162 -66.90 73.58 -3.56
N SER A 163 -67.41 72.50 -2.95
CA SER A 163 -68.87 72.19 -2.96
C SER A 163 -69.43 71.56 -1.66
N SER A 164 -70.47 72.18 -1.10
CA SER A 164 -70.98 71.95 0.27
C SER A 164 -71.87 70.70 0.47
N LYS A 165 -72.43 70.07 -0.57
CA LYS A 165 -73.37 68.92 -0.42
C LYS A 165 -72.69 67.54 -0.45
N VAL A 166 -71.38 67.50 -0.64
CA VAL A 166 -70.59 66.27 -0.86
C VAL A 166 -69.75 65.88 0.38
N ALA A 167 -69.72 66.74 1.41
CA ALA A 167 -68.82 66.65 2.56
C ALA A 167 -69.01 65.43 3.48
N GLU A 168 -70.22 64.87 3.58
CA GLU A 168 -70.51 63.76 4.51
C GLU A 168 -70.07 62.39 3.97
N LYS A 169 -70.24 62.17 2.66
CA LYS A 169 -69.71 61.00 1.94
C LYS A 169 -68.18 60.97 1.95
N TYR A 170 -67.55 62.14 1.84
CA TYR A 170 -66.09 62.26 1.92
C TYR A 170 -65.58 62.04 3.35
N ARG A 171 -66.28 62.54 4.39
CA ARG A 171 -65.94 62.23 5.79
C ARG A 171 -65.96 60.74 6.10
N HIS A 172 -66.97 60.00 5.63
CA HIS A 172 -67.01 58.54 5.78
C HIS A 172 -65.84 57.85 5.06
N ARG A 173 -65.52 58.28 3.85
CA ARG A 173 -64.41 57.70 3.06
C ARG A 173 -63.05 57.95 3.71
N ILE A 174 -62.81 59.15 4.24
CA ILE A 174 -61.60 59.49 5.01
C ILE A 174 -61.51 58.61 6.27
N SER A 175 -62.61 58.50 7.03
CA SER A 175 -62.62 57.69 8.26
C SER A 175 -62.32 56.22 7.98
N HIS A 176 -62.93 55.64 6.94
CA HIS A 176 -62.68 54.25 6.54
C HIS A 176 -61.24 54.04 6.08
N CYS A 177 -60.69 54.97 5.30
CA CYS A 177 -59.31 54.88 4.82
C CYS A 177 -58.31 54.97 5.99
N LYS A 178 -58.52 55.90 6.93
CA LYS A 178 -57.71 56.01 8.15
C LYS A 178 -57.76 54.74 9.01
N GLN A 179 -58.94 54.13 9.15
CA GLN A 179 -59.07 52.86 9.88
C GLN A 179 -58.30 51.73 9.17
N ALA A 180 -58.47 51.59 7.85
CA ALA A 180 -57.77 50.57 7.07
C ALA A 180 -56.24 50.76 7.08
N LEU A 181 -55.77 52.01 7.11
CA LEU A 181 -54.34 52.35 7.24
C LEU A 181 -53.79 51.89 8.59
N LEU A 182 -54.47 52.24 9.69
CA LEU A 182 -54.05 51.82 11.05
C LEU A 182 -54.07 50.30 11.22
N GLU A 183 -55.07 49.62 10.66
CA GLU A 183 -55.15 48.15 10.66
C GLU A 183 -54.01 47.52 9.85
N GLY A 184 -53.70 48.08 8.67
CA GLY A 184 -52.58 47.67 7.83
C GLY A 184 -51.23 47.88 8.51
N GLU A 185 -51.02 49.04 9.13
CA GLU A 185 -49.81 49.36 9.90
C GLU A 185 -49.62 48.37 11.07
N LYS A 186 -50.67 48.16 11.85
CA LYS A 186 -50.66 47.22 12.98
C LYS A 186 -50.35 45.79 12.52
N LEU A 187 -50.87 45.36 11.37
CA LEU A 187 -50.59 44.04 10.81
C LEU A 187 -49.14 43.92 10.31
N TYR A 188 -48.64 44.94 9.62
CA TYR A 188 -47.26 44.98 9.14
C TYR A 188 -46.27 44.98 10.31
N PHE A 189 -46.48 45.84 11.31
CA PHE A 189 -45.67 45.88 12.53
C PHE A 189 -45.62 44.52 13.22
N LYS A 190 -46.78 43.88 13.44
CA LYS A 190 -46.85 42.53 14.03
C LYS A 190 -46.10 41.49 13.19
N SER A 191 -46.18 41.58 11.87
CA SER A 191 -45.48 40.65 10.96
C SER A 191 -43.96 40.79 11.09
N ILE A 192 -43.45 42.03 11.18
CA ILE A 192 -42.02 42.31 11.34
C ILE A 192 -41.49 41.86 12.69
N VAL A 193 -42.21 42.12 13.78
CA VAL A 193 -41.83 41.62 15.12
C VAL A 193 -41.75 40.10 15.12
N HIS A 194 -42.73 39.42 14.50
CA HIS A 194 -42.70 37.96 14.37
C HIS A 194 -41.56 37.46 13.50
N LEU A 195 -41.26 38.14 12.38
CA LEU A 195 -40.14 37.79 11.50
C LEU A 195 -38.80 37.89 12.24
N GLU A 196 -38.60 38.91 13.07
CA GLU A 196 -37.38 39.08 13.86
C GLU A 196 -37.20 37.96 14.88
N THR A 197 -38.27 37.55 15.58
CA THR A 197 -38.22 36.37 16.47
C THR A 197 -37.81 35.11 15.71
N VAL A 198 -38.40 34.84 14.55
CA VAL A 198 -38.05 33.67 13.72
C VAL A 198 -36.62 33.76 13.18
N ARG A 199 -36.13 34.96 12.86
CA ARG A 199 -34.76 35.19 12.40
C ARG A 199 -33.76 34.86 13.52
N GLN A 200 -34.01 35.29 14.75
CA GLN A 200 -33.16 35.02 15.91
C GLN A 200 -33.12 33.52 16.23
N GLU A 201 -34.27 32.84 16.27
CA GLU A 201 -34.35 31.38 16.43
C GLU A 201 -33.54 30.64 15.36
N TRP A 202 -33.63 31.09 14.11
CA TRP A 202 -32.86 30.52 13.00
C TRP A 202 -31.36 30.75 13.15
N GLU A 203 -30.95 31.96 13.54
CA GLU A 203 -29.54 32.31 13.74
C GLU A 203 -28.89 31.45 14.84
N GLU A 204 -29.58 31.28 15.97
CA GLU A 204 -29.13 30.43 17.07
C GLU A 204 -29.02 28.96 16.63
N THR A 205 -30.04 28.45 15.93
CA THR A 205 -30.04 27.09 15.39
C THR A 205 -28.88 26.88 14.41
N HIS A 206 -28.63 27.83 13.51
CA HIS A 206 -27.54 27.77 12.54
C HIS A 206 -26.17 27.79 13.23
N ARG A 207 -25.99 28.68 14.21
CA ARG A 207 -24.76 28.78 15.01
C ARG A 207 -24.45 27.46 15.71
N SER A 208 -25.44 26.89 16.40
CA SER A 208 -25.31 25.60 17.09
C SER A 208 -25.02 24.44 16.12
N ALA A 209 -25.72 24.38 14.99
CA ALA A 209 -25.47 23.35 13.97
C ALA A 209 -24.04 23.45 13.41
N CYS A 210 -23.55 24.66 13.14
CA CYS A 210 -22.19 24.88 12.65
C CYS A 210 -21.12 24.42 13.64
N GLU A 211 -21.30 24.66 14.95
CA GLU A 211 -20.38 24.19 15.98
C GLU A 211 -20.31 22.66 16.00
N VAL A 212 -21.47 22.00 15.97
CA VAL A 212 -21.52 20.54 15.93
C VAL A 212 -20.88 19.99 14.66
N PHE A 213 -21.15 20.60 13.50
CA PHE A 213 -20.56 20.17 12.23
C PHE A 213 -19.05 20.38 12.17
N GLN A 214 -18.54 21.46 12.76
CA GLN A 214 -17.10 21.67 12.87
C GLN A 214 -16.44 20.65 13.79
N GLN A 215 -17.08 20.31 14.92
CA GLN A 215 -16.59 19.23 15.79
C GLN A 215 -16.58 17.89 15.06
N MET A 216 -17.65 17.55 14.34
CA MET A 216 -17.71 16.32 13.54
C MET A 216 -16.59 16.26 12.49
N GLU A 217 -16.25 17.38 11.85
CA GLU A 217 -15.15 17.42 10.90
C GLU A 217 -13.78 17.24 11.59
N GLY A 218 -13.60 17.82 12.78
CA GLY A 218 -12.41 17.59 13.61
C GLY A 218 -12.25 16.12 14.01
N ASP A 219 -13.33 15.48 14.49
CA ASP A 219 -13.35 14.06 14.84
C ASP A 219 -13.02 13.18 13.64
N ARG A 220 -13.55 13.52 12.46
CA ARG A 220 -13.28 12.80 11.21
C ARG A 220 -11.80 12.87 10.83
N ILE A 221 -11.22 14.07 10.86
CA ILE A 221 -9.80 14.27 10.56
C ILE A 221 -8.93 13.47 11.53
N SER A 222 -9.22 13.56 12.83
CA SER A 222 -8.46 12.83 13.84
C SER A 222 -8.56 11.31 13.66
N MET A 223 -9.77 10.79 13.44
CA MET A 223 -10.00 9.36 13.24
C MET A 223 -9.24 8.82 12.03
N LEU A 224 -9.36 9.48 10.86
CA LEU A 224 -8.64 9.02 9.67
C LEU A 224 -7.13 9.13 9.82
N ARG A 225 -6.64 10.20 10.45
CA ARG A 225 -5.20 10.33 10.74
C ARG A 225 -4.70 9.18 11.61
N CYS A 226 -5.43 8.83 12.67
CA CYS A 226 -5.06 7.69 13.52
C CYS A 226 -5.10 6.37 12.74
N ALA A 227 -6.15 6.12 11.96
CA ALA A 227 -6.26 4.89 11.17
C ALA A 227 -5.11 4.73 10.16
N LEU A 228 -4.71 5.82 9.48
CA LEU A 228 -3.57 5.81 8.56
C LEU A 228 -2.24 5.61 9.28
N TRP A 229 -2.07 6.24 10.45
CA TRP A 229 -0.88 6.05 11.28
C TRP A 229 -0.75 4.61 11.76
N ASP A 230 -1.84 4.05 12.27
CA ASP A 230 -1.88 2.67 12.74
C ASP A 230 -1.61 1.71 11.59
N HIS A 231 -2.16 1.96 10.39
CA HIS A 231 -1.83 1.18 9.20
C HIS A 231 -0.32 1.09 8.95
N CYS A 232 0.39 2.23 8.94
CA CYS A 232 1.85 2.26 8.78
C CYS A 232 2.57 1.47 9.89
N ASN A 233 2.11 1.58 11.14
CA ASN A 233 2.72 0.86 12.26
C ASN A 233 2.53 -0.65 12.15
N HIS A 234 1.34 -1.11 11.74
CA HIS A 234 1.09 -2.54 11.55
C HIS A 234 2.04 -3.14 10.51
N PHE A 235 2.26 -2.44 9.40
CA PHE A 235 3.19 -2.89 8.36
C PHE A 235 4.65 -2.83 8.80
N SER A 236 5.05 -1.76 9.48
CA SER A 236 6.41 -1.64 10.03
C SER A 236 6.71 -2.78 11.01
N MET A 237 5.74 -3.10 11.88
CA MET A 237 5.84 -4.21 12.81
C MET A 237 5.92 -5.56 12.09
N GLN A 238 5.19 -5.74 10.98
CA GLN A 238 5.27 -6.98 10.19
C GLN A 238 6.66 -7.16 9.59
N CYS A 239 7.28 -6.11 9.06
CA CYS A 239 8.65 -6.17 8.54
C CYS A 239 9.65 -6.65 9.61
N VAL A 240 9.54 -6.15 10.85
CA VAL A 240 10.40 -6.58 11.95
C VAL A 240 10.19 -8.06 12.30
N LYS A 241 8.93 -8.51 12.37
CA LYS A 241 8.61 -9.92 12.65
C LYS A 241 9.14 -10.88 11.57
N ASP A 242 9.06 -10.47 10.32
CA ASP A 242 9.56 -11.27 9.21
C ASP A 242 11.10 -11.38 9.28
N ASP A 243 11.79 -10.27 9.57
CA ASP A 243 13.24 -10.26 9.76
C ASP A 243 13.68 -11.17 10.90
N GLU A 244 13.03 -11.05 12.08
CA GLU A 244 13.26 -11.94 13.23
C GLU A 244 13.05 -13.42 12.86
N SER A 245 12.02 -13.73 12.08
CA SER A 245 11.72 -15.10 11.66
C SER A 245 12.81 -15.68 10.78
N TYR A 246 13.36 -14.90 9.84
CA TYR A 246 14.48 -15.35 9.00
C TYR A 246 15.80 -15.41 9.75
N GLU A 247 15.99 -14.56 10.77
CA GLU A 247 17.14 -14.64 11.66
C GLU A 247 17.18 -15.96 12.43
N GLU A 248 16.03 -16.47 12.90
CA GLU A 248 15.96 -17.80 13.51
C GLU A 248 16.35 -18.93 12.54
N VAL A 249 16.06 -18.79 11.24
CA VAL A 249 16.53 -19.75 10.23
C VAL A 249 18.05 -19.69 10.09
N ARG A 250 18.64 -18.48 10.04
CA ARG A 250 20.09 -18.30 9.91
C ARG A 250 20.86 -18.93 11.08
N LYS A 251 20.39 -18.74 12.32
CA LYS A 251 20.98 -19.37 13.52
C LYS A 251 21.03 -20.90 13.46
N VAL A 252 20.05 -21.55 12.82
CA VAL A 252 20.05 -23.01 12.63
C VAL A 252 20.98 -23.42 11.49
N LEU A 253 21.01 -22.64 10.40
CA LEU A 253 21.95 -22.88 9.29
C LEU A 253 23.42 -22.80 9.73
N GLU A 254 23.76 -21.90 10.66
CA GLU A 254 25.09 -21.82 11.26
C GLU A 254 25.51 -23.10 12.01
N GLN A 255 24.54 -23.94 12.39
CA GLN A 255 24.77 -25.23 13.06
C GLN A 255 24.84 -26.40 12.07
N CYS A 256 24.69 -26.14 10.76
CA CYS A 256 24.80 -27.18 9.73
C CYS A 256 26.26 -27.64 9.61
N ASP A 257 26.49 -28.94 9.84
CA ASP A 257 27.84 -29.51 9.82
C ASP A 257 27.94 -30.66 8.80
N ILE A 258 28.78 -30.44 7.80
CA ILE A 258 29.01 -31.38 6.69
C ILE A 258 29.52 -32.73 7.20
N THR A 259 30.43 -32.71 8.18
CA THR A 259 31.03 -33.93 8.73
C THR A 259 29.98 -34.79 9.43
N THR A 260 29.16 -34.16 10.26
CA THR A 260 28.04 -34.81 10.97
C THR A 260 27.06 -35.43 9.98
N ASP A 261 26.73 -34.72 8.90
CA ASP A 261 25.77 -35.21 7.91
C ASP A 261 26.31 -36.39 7.10
N ILE A 262 27.56 -36.32 6.65
CA ILE A 262 28.24 -37.44 5.96
C ILE A 262 28.34 -38.66 6.89
N ASN A 263 28.75 -38.46 8.15
CA ASN A 263 28.83 -39.54 9.13
C ASN A 263 27.45 -40.16 9.40
N CYS A 264 26.40 -39.33 9.52
CA CYS A 264 25.03 -39.79 9.66
C CYS A 264 24.59 -40.68 8.48
N PHE A 265 24.97 -40.31 7.25
CA PHE A 265 24.71 -41.14 6.07
C PHE A 265 25.45 -42.48 6.12
N ILE A 266 26.78 -42.47 6.33
CA ILE A 266 27.61 -43.67 6.38
C ILE A 266 27.08 -44.64 7.44
N LEU A 267 26.80 -44.15 8.65
CA LEU A 267 26.28 -44.97 9.73
C LEU A 267 24.91 -45.59 9.41
N LYS A 268 24.03 -44.87 8.72
CA LYS A 268 22.70 -45.36 8.35
C LYS A 268 22.69 -46.29 7.13
N LYS A 269 23.68 -46.19 6.25
CA LYS A 269 23.69 -46.88 4.94
C LYS A 269 24.88 -47.82 4.74
N SER A 270 25.74 -48.01 5.74
CA SER A 270 26.88 -48.93 5.67
C SER A 270 26.42 -50.37 5.34
N THR A 271 27.09 -50.99 4.37
CA THR A 271 26.81 -52.37 3.91
C THR A 271 27.92 -53.36 4.31
N GLY A 272 28.85 -52.93 5.16
CA GLY A 272 30.00 -53.73 5.59
C GLY A 272 31.29 -52.93 5.57
N SER A 273 32.20 -53.26 6.48
CA SER A 273 33.51 -52.60 6.64
C SER A 273 34.66 -53.38 6.03
N ARG A 274 34.39 -54.56 5.48
CA ARG A 274 35.40 -55.45 4.90
C ARG A 274 35.04 -55.73 3.44
N PRO A 275 36.01 -55.64 2.51
CA PRO A 275 35.80 -56.09 1.15
C PRO A 275 35.54 -57.61 1.13
N PRO A 276 34.92 -58.15 0.06
CA PRO A 276 34.81 -59.58 -0.12
C PRO A 276 36.18 -60.28 -0.03
N GLU A 277 36.24 -61.39 0.69
CA GLU A 277 37.47 -62.16 0.85
C GLU A 277 37.94 -62.70 -0.52
N PRO A 278 39.27 -62.73 -0.78
CA PRO A 278 39.81 -63.36 -1.99
C PRO A 278 39.36 -64.83 -2.10
N ILE A 279 38.87 -65.22 -3.27
CA ILE A 279 38.48 -66.62 -3.53
C ILE A 279 39.75 -67.47 -3.61
N SER A 280 39.91 -68.40 -2.67
CA SER A 280 41.01 -69.37 -2.68
C SER A 280 40.63 -70.61 -3.50
N PHE A 281 41.63 -71.21 -4.16
CA PHE A 281 41.43 -72.47 -4.87
C PHE A 281 41.22 -73.61 -3.86
N GLU A 282 40.03 -74.21 -3.89
CA GLU A 282 39.72 -75.41 -3.11
C GLU A 282 39.98 -76.67 -3.95
N SER A 283 41.04 -77.41 -3.61
CA SER A 283 41.33 -78.69 -4.23
C SER A 283 40.36 -79.77 -3.74
N TYR A 284 39.75 -80.53 -4.67
CA TYR A 284 38.81 -81.62 -4.38
C TYR A 284 39.42 -82.76 -3.53
N ASN A 285 40.75 -82.93 -3.55
CA ASN A 285 41.45 -83.95 -2.78
C ASN A 285 42.01 -83.36 -1.48
N ARG A 286 41.22 -83.34 -0.42
CA ARG A 286 41.65 -82.85 0.90
C ARG A 286 42.50 -83.89 1.63
N THR A 287 43.82 -83.90 1.38
CA THR A 287 44.80 -84.55 2.27
C THR A 287 46.19 -83.93 2.20
N VAL A 288 46.34 -82.62 2.44
CA VAL A 288 47.58 -82.12 3.06
C VAL A 288 47.24 -80.96 3.99
N LYS A 289 47.45 -81.16 5.30
CA LYS A 289 47.56 -80.06 6.26
C LYS A 289 48.80 -79.25 5.86
N LEU A 290 48.61 -78.03 5.37
CA LEU A 290 49.71 -77.08 5.23
C LEU A 290 49.50 -75.89 6.17
N ARG A 291 50.54 -75.77 6.98
CA ARG A 291 50.84 -74.85 8.07
C ARG A 291 50.69 -73.39 7.63
N GLU A 292 50.38 -72.54 8.61
CA GLU A 292 50.37 -71.09 8.53
C GLU A 292 51.54 -70.55 7.68
N SER A 293 51.22 -69.78 6.63
CA SER A 293 52.15 -68.86 6.00
C SER A 293 51.38 -67.71 5.37
N ASN A 294 51.85 -66.50 5.64
CA ASN A 294 51.24 -65.22 5.29
C ASN A 294 50.93 -65.12 3.79
N GLY A 295 49.68 -64.74 3.50
CA GLY A 295 49.12 -64.69 2.16
C GLY A 295 49.91 -63.79 1.19
N GLN A 296 50.55 -64.42 0.21
CA GLN A 296 50.77 -63.87 -1.12
C GLN A 296 50.63 -65.01 -2.12
N ALA A 297 49.66 -64.91 -3.03
CA ALA A 297 49.47 -65.89 -4.09
C ALA A 297 50.48 -65.64 -5.22
N HIS A 298 51.55 -66.44 -5.25
CA HIS A 298 52.49 -66.48 -6.38
C HIS A 298 52.05 -67.57 -7.35
N LEU A 299 51.50 -67.17 -8.51
CA LEU A 299 51.13 -68.09 -9.59
C LEU A 299 52.36 -68.39 -10.45
N GLU A 300 53.05 -69.50 -10.17
CA GLU A 300 54.10 -70.00 -11.06
C GLU A 300 53.49 -70.52 -12.38
N ARG A 301 53.89 -69.87 -13.49
CA ARG A 301 53.62 -70.33 -14.86
C ARG A 301 54.50 -71.54 -15.16
N GLN A 302 53.94 -72.75 -15.12
CA GLN A 302 54.58 -73.93 -15.72
C GLN A 302 54.25 -74.00 -17.21
N ASN A 303 55.30 -73.87 -18.03
CA ASN A 303 55.29 -73.96 -19.50
C ASN A 303 54.85 -75.34 -19.99
N TRP A 304 53.71 -75.41 -20.68
CA TRP A 304 53.38 -76.52 -21.56
C TRP A 304 53.76 -76.14 -23.00
N THR A 305 54.87 -76.69 -23.47
CA THR A 305 55.30 -76.62 -24.86
C THR A 305 54.27 -77.30 -25.77
N ARG A 306 53.54 -76.52 -26.57
CA ARG A 306 52.79 -77.04 -27.72
C ARG A 306 53.48 -76.60 -29.00
N ARG A 307 53.86 -77.61 -29.79
CA ARG A 307 54.58 -77.51 -31.06
C ARG A 307 53.92 -76.50 -32.00
N SER A 308 54.75 -75.61 -32.54
CA SER A 308 54.42 -74.70 -33.63
C SER A 308 54.53 -75.43 -34.98
N SER A 309 53.62 -75.13 -35.91
CA SER A 309 53.95 -75.09 -37.34
C SER A 309 53.04 -74.11 -38.09
N THR A 310 53.61 -72.92 -38.31
CA THR A 310 53.63 -72.17 -39.58
C THR A 310 52.30 -71.64 -40.14
N LEU A 311 52.10 -70.31 -40.07
CA LEU A 311 52.32 -69.39 -41.21
C LEU A 311 52.08 -67.92 -40.78
N MET A 312 52.98 -67.05 -41.26
CA MET A 312 53.00 -65.58 -41.41
C MET A 312 51.87 -64.75 -40.77
N GLY A 313 52.08 -63.61 -40.12
CA GLY A 313 53.23 -62.70 -40.05
C GLY A 313 52.71 -61.30 -39.72
N SER A 314 53.44 -60.57 -38.86
CA SER A 314 53.48 -59.10 -38.69
C SER A 314 52.21 -58.40 -38.16
N SER A 315 52.19 -58.04 -36.85
CA SER A 315 52.55 -56.73 -36.25
C SER A 315 51.42 -55.69 -36.40
N LEU A 316 50.81 -55.20 -35.33
CA LEU A 316 51.36 -54.09 -34.52
C LEU A 316 50.91 -54.14 -33.04
N THR A 317 51.87 -53.83 -32.19
CA THR A 317 51.84 -53.61 -30.74
C THR A 317 51.35 -52.21 -30.37
N VAL A 318 50.64 -52.07 -29.25
CA VAL A 318 50.75 -50.88 -28.39
C VAL A 318 51.03 -51.37 -26.97
N GLU A 319 52.26 -51.08 -26.53
CA GLU A 319 52.78 -51.29 -25.18
C GLU A 319 52.28 -50.21 -24.22
N SER A 320 51.81 -50.64 -23.05
CA SER A 320 52.04 -49.92 -21.80
C SER A 320 53.52 -49.96 -21.46
N PRO A 321 54.08 -48.91 -20.84
CA PRO A 321 54.58 -49.09 -19.46
C PRO A 321 54.40 -47.78 -18.64
N GLN A 322 54.49 -47.69 -17.32
CA GLN A 322 54.91 -48.59 -16.26
C GLN A 322 54.44 -47.98 -14.93
N THR A 323 54.18 -48.87 -13.99
CA THR A 323 53.98 -48.65 -12.55
C THR A 323 55.15 -47.95 -11.85
N SER A 324 54.87 -47.12 -10.82
CA SER A 324 55.63 -47.17 -9.56
C SER A 324 54.91 -46.46 -8.39
N HIS A 325 54.50 -47.28 -7.42
CA HIS A 325 54.49 -47.11 -5.96
C HIS A 325 54.23 -45.72 -5.31
N SER A 326 53.13 -45.67 -4.54
CA SER A 326 52.89 -44.70 -3.48
C SER A 326 53.86 -44.86 -2.30
N ARG A 327 54.40 -43.74 -1.81
CA ARG A 327 54.78 -43.51 -0.41
C ARG A 327 53.88 -42.41 0.15
N LEU A 328 53.31 -42.65 1.32
CA LEU A 328 52.58 -41.64 2.12
C LEU A 328 53.57 -40.60 2.66
N THR A 329 53.18 -39.32 2.56
CA THR A 329 53.62 -38.24 3.47
C THR A 329 52.43 -37.34 3.83
N SER A 330 52.43 -37.02 5.11
CA SER A 330 51.57 -36.15 5.93
C SER A 330 51.18 -34.78 5.35
N ALA A 331 49.96 -34.35 5.73
CA ALA A 331 49.45 -33.01 6.09
C ALA A 331 49.83 -31.76 5.25
N GLY A 332 48.79 -31.00 4.89
CA GLY A 332 48.90 -29.61 4.46
C GLY A 332 47.64 -29.12 3.74
N ASP A 333 46.75 -28.49 4.50
CA ASP A 333 45.81 -27.41 4.16
C ASP A 333 45.22 -27.35 2.74
N ILE A 334 43.93 -27.65 2.63
CA ILE A 334 43.08 -27.16 1.53
C ILE A 334 42.21 -26.06 2.12
N GLU A 335 42.65 -24.80 1.94
CA GLU A 335 41.77 -23.65 2.04
C GLU A 335 40.75 -23.73 0.89
N THR A 336 39.54 -24.15 1.19
CA THR A 336 38.39 -23.87 0.32
C THR A 336 37.92 -22.45 0.63
N SER A 337 38.33 -21.49 -0.20
CA SER A 337 37.76 -20.15 -0.22
C SER A 337 36.31 -20.24 -0.72
N ASP A 338 35.36 -20.34 0.20
CA ASP A 338 33.93 -20.20 -0.10
C ASP A 338 33.50 -18.76 0.14
N THR A 339 33.88 -17.87 -0.79
CA THR A 339 33.37 -16.49 -0.83
C THR A 339 32.06 -16.47 -1.61
N GLY A 340 30.97 -16.76 -0.91
CA GLY A 340 29.61 -16.74 -1.43
C GLY A 340 28.65 -15.95 -0.53
N TYR A 341 28.98 -14.69 -0.22
CA TYR A 341 28.02 -13.78 0.44
C TYR A 341 28.00 -12.42 -0.26
N SER A 342 26.83 -12.10 -0.81
CA SER A 342 26.51 -10.80 -1.40
C SER A 342 26.59 -9.70 -0.32
N HIS A 343 27.50 -8.75 -0.51
CA HIS A 343 27.57 -7.55 0.32
C HIS A 343 26.38 -6.62 0.01
N LEU A 344 25.51 -6.40 0.99
CA LEU A 344 24.58 -5.27 1.02
C LEU A 344 25.32 -4.04 1.57
N PRO A 345 25.41 -2.92 0.84
CA PRO A 345 26.04 -1.71 1.38
C PRO A 345 25.04 -0.92 2.23
N CYS A 346 25.33 -0.78 3.53
CA CYS A 346 24.76 0.23 4.41
C CYS A 346 25.66 1.48 4.42
N HIS A 347 25.03 2.64 4.34
CA HIS A 347 25.56 3.99 4.15
C HIS A 347 26.68 4.41 5.13
N GLN A 348 27.79 4.98 4.64
CA GLN A 348 28.51 6.12 5.26
C GLN A 348 29.18 7.00 4.20
N GLN A 349 29.22 8.30 4.50
CA GLN A 349 29.47 9.44 3.63
C GLN A 349 30.96 9.84 3.59
N GLU A 350 31.31 10.52 2.49
CA GLU A 350 32.50 11.34 2.22
C GLU A 350 33.84 10.62 1.88
N THR A 351 34.21 10.69 0.60
CA THR A 351 35.37 11.49 0.15
C THR A 351 35.39 11.61 -1.38
N LEU A 352 35.58 12.84 -1.87
CA LEU A 352 35.78 13.17 -3.29
C LEU A 352 37.04 12.48 -3.82
N SER A 353 36.93 11.78 -4.96
CA SER A 353 38.02 11.52 -5.91
C SER A 353 37.45 11.02 -7.26
N THR A 354 37.36 11.90 -8.26
CA THR A 354 37.43 11.53 -9.70
C THR A 354 38.92 11.51 -10.12
N PRO A 355 39.33 10.93 -11.28
CA PRO A 355 38.54 10.35 -12.37
C PRO A 355 39.05 8.97 -12.88
N SER A 356 38.14 8.12 -13.37
CA SER A 356 38.47 7.08 -14.35
C SER A 356 37.31 6.99 -15.32
N ALA A 357 37.50 7.52 -16.53
CA ALA A 357 36.56 7.39 -17.64
C ALA A 357 36.55 5.92 -18.11
N GLU A 358 35.75 5.10 -17.46
CA GLU A 358 35.10 3.99 -18.15
C GLU A 358 33.95 4.61 -18.94
N GLU A 359 34.07 4.62 -20.27
CA GLU A 359 32.99 5.09 -21.15
C GLU A 359 31.79 4.15 -20.97
N ASP A 360 30.83 4.59 -20.14
CA ASP A 360 29.57 3.91 -19.89
C ASP A 360 28.68 4.04 -21.16
N LEU A 361 29.00 3.24 -22.17
CA LEU A 361 28.28 3.12 -23.44
C LEU A 361 27.14 2.12 -23.31
N TYR A 362 25.94 2.54 -23.75
CA TYR A 362 24.70 1.76 -23.69
C TYR A 362 24.04 1.73 -25.07
N VAL A 363 23.33 0.64 -25.34
CA VAL A 363 22.45 0.51 -26.51
C VAL A 363 21.02 0.79 -26.09
N VAL A 364 20.31 1.58 -26.89
CA VAL A 364 18.88 1.86 -26.71
C VAL A 364 18.06 0.63 -27.15
N CYS A 365 17.39 -0.03 -26.21
CA CYS A 365 16.61 -1.24 -26.43
C CYS A 365 15.20 -0.96 -26.98
N TYR A 366 14.67 0.24 -26.73
CA TYR A 366 13.34 0.66 -27.13
C TYR A 366 13.35 2.12 -27.60
N GLN A 367 12.60 2.43 -28.65
CA GLN A 367 12.43 3.79 -29.13
C GLN A 367 11.69 4.64 -28.08
N TYR A 368 12.15 5.87 -27.88
CA TYR A 368 11.55 6.82 -26.96
C TYR A 368 11.50 8.20 -27.60
N ASN A 369 10.34 8.87 -27.52
CA ASN A 369 10.12 10.21 -28.05
C ASN A 369 10.00 11.18 -26.88
N ALA A 370 10.78 12.25 -26.90
CA ALA A 370 10.74 13.30 -25.88
C ALA A 370 9.36 13.96 -25.82
N GLN A 371 8.85 14.11 -24.61
CA GLN A 371 7.58 14.74 -24.24
C GLN A 371 7.82 16.11 -23.60
N GLU A 372 8.89 16.24 -22.82
CA GLU A 372 9.32 17.48 -22.16
C GLU A 372 10.61 18.05 -22.80
N ALA A 373 10.96 19.29 -22.47
CA ALA A 373 12.05 20.03 -23.13
C ALA A 373 13.46 19.54 -22.77
N ASP A 374 13.60 18.83 -21.65
CA ASP A 374 14.83 18.24 -21.12
C ASP A 374 15.03 16.78 -21.54
N GLU A 375 14.00 16.15 -22.14
CA GLU A 375 14.03 14.77 -22.60
C GLU A 375 14.65 14.62 -24.00
N LEU A 376 15.32 13.48 -24.26
CA LEU A 376 15.95 13.19 -25.55
C LEU A 376 15.16 12.14 -26.35
N THR A 377 14.89 12.41 -27.63
CA THR A 377 14.31 11.41 -28.54
C THR A 377 15.40 10.45 -29.03
N VAL A 378 15.22 9.14 -28.82
CA VAL A 378 16.17 8.07 -29.17
C VAL A 378 15.50 6.92 -29.92
N SER A 379 16.20 6.34 -30.90
CA SER A 379 15.74 5.18 -31.66
C SER A 379 16.32 3.88 -31.12
N LYS A 380 15.57 2.78 -31.26
CA LYS A 380 16.08 1.44 -30.91
C LYS A 380 17.33 1.12 -31.73
N GLY A 381 18.41 0.76 -31.04
CA GLY A 381 19.72 0.46 -31.60
C GLY A 381 20.71 1.63 -31.57
N ASP A 382 20.28 2.82 -31.17
CA ASP A 382 21.18 3.96 -31.00
C ASP A 382 22.18 3.71 -29.87
N MET A 383 23.41 4.20 -30.04
CA MET A 383 24.40 4.24 -28.98
C MET A 383 24.20 5.51 -28.13
N ALA A 384 24.13 5.32 -26.83
CA ALA A 384 23.97 6.39 -25.85
C ALA A 384 25.11 6.31 -24.83
N ARG A 385 25.79 7.44 -24.60
CA ARG A 385 26.77 7.57 -23.51
C ARG A 385 26.05 8.09 -22.28
N VAL A 386 26.06 7.33 -21.19
CA VAL A 386 25.43 7.74 -19.93
C VAL A 386 26.35 8.75 -19.23
N LEU A 387 25.83 9.95 -18.99
CA LEU A 387 26.53 11.03 -18.29
C LEU A 387 26.16 11.03 -16.80
N GLU A 388 24.88 10.79 -16.49
CA GLU A 388 24.35 10.78 -15.12
C GLU A 388 23.15 9.84 -15.02
N ARG A 389 23.01 9.14 -13.89
CA ARG A 389 21.86 8.27 -13.61
C ARG A 389 21.03 8.90 -12.51
N GLY A 390 19.86 9.43 -12.85
CA GLY A 390 18.92 9.95 -11.86
C GLY A 390 18.31 8.84 -11.02
N ASP A 391 18.15 9.11 -9.72
CA ASP A 391 17.53 8.21 -8.75
C ASP A 391 16.02 8.04 -8.97
N ASP A 392 15.43 8.89 -9.82
CA ASP A 392 14.04 8.83 -10.29
C ASP A 392 13.83 7.87 -11.48
N GLY A 393 14.92 7.24 -11.96
CA GLY A 393 14.91 6.31 -13.10
C GLY A 393 15.16 6.98 -14.45
N TRP A 394 15.40 8.29 -14.50
CA TRP A 394 15.75 9.03 -15.72
C TRP A 394 17.25 9.26 -15.80
N TRP A 395 17.87 8.85 -16.90
CA TRP A 395 19.32 8.95 -17.08
C TRP A 395 19.64 10.02 -18.12
N THR A 396 20.55 10.91 -17.76
CA THR A 396 21.10 11.90 -18.68
C THR A 396 22.07 11.21 -19.62
N VAL A 397 21.76 11.23 -20.91
CA VAL A 397 22.56 10.58 -21.94
C VAL A 397 22.92 11.54 -23.06
N GLU A 398 24.03 11.24 -23.71
CA GLU A 398 24.40 11.85 -24.98
C GLU A 398 24.26 10.81 -26.09
N SER A 399 23.44 11.13 -27.10
CA SER A 399 23.28 10.32 -28.30
C SER A 399 23.25 11.21 -29.53
N ASN A 400 23.99 10.84 -30.58
CA ASN A 400 24.12 11.61 -31.83
C ASN A 400 24.51 13.09 -31.63
N GLY A 401 25.27 13.42 -30.58
CA GLY A 401 25.73 14.77 -30.25
C GLY A 401 24.69 15.67 -29.56
N LEU A 402 23.54 15.10 -29.17
CA LEU A 402 22.51 15.77 -28.37
C LEU A 402 22.46 15.17 -26.96
N THR A 403 22.21 16.01 -25.97
CA THR A 403 22.12 15.63 -24.56
C THR A 403 20.70 15.85 -24.06
N GLY A 404 20.17 14.90 -23.31
CA GLY A 404 18.90 15.01 -22.59
C GLY A 404 18.64 13.76 -21.77
N VAL A 405 17.52 13.72 -21.06
CA VAL A 405 17.15 12.59 -20.20
C VAL A 405 16.31 11.55 -20.95
N VAL A 406 16.54 10.28 -20.64
CA VAL A 406 15.76 9.14 -21.14
C VAL A 406 15.50 8.12 -20.02
N PRO A 407 14.48 7.26 -20.12
CA PRO A 407 14.25 6.22 -19.12
C PRO A 407 15.42 5.24 -19.07
N GLY A 408 16.06 5.08 -17.90
CA GLY A 408 17.25 4.23 -17.73
C GLY A 408 16.99 2.75 -18.04
N ASN A 409 15.76 2.27 -17.85
CA ASN A 409 15.34 0.91 -18.20
C ASN A 409 15.24 0.66 -19.72
N TYR A 410 15.41 1.69 -20.55
CA TYR A 410 15.43 1.56 -22.01
C TYR A 410 16.86 1.38 -22.53
N LEU A 411 17.85 1.41 -21.65
CA LEU A 411 19.26 1.29 -21.96
C LEU A 411 19.80 -0.03 -21.44
N THR A 412 20.70 -0.65 -22.20
CA THR A 412 21.44 -1.84 -21.77
C THR A 412 22.91 -1.63 -22.07
N LYS A 413 23.79 -2.00 -21.13
CA LYS A 413 25.24 -1.80 -21.27
C LYS A 413 25.71 -2.55 -22.52
N ALA A 414 26.42 -1.84 -23.41
CA ALA A 414 26.84 -2.34 -24.72
C ALA A 414 27.88 -3.47 -24.62
#